data_AF-K2RQA7-F1
#
_entry.id   AF-K2RQA7-F1
#
_cell.length_a   1.000
_cell.length_b   1.000
_cell.length_c   1.000
_cell.angle_alpha   90.00
_cell.angle_beta   90.00
_cell.angle_gamma   90.00
#
_symmetry.space_group_name_H-M   'P 1'
#
loop_
_entity.id
_entity.type
_entity.pdbx_description
1 polymer ?
#
loop_
_entity_poly.entity_id
_entity_poly.type
_entity_poly.pdbx_seq_one_letter_code
_entity_poly.pdbx_strand_id
1 'polypeptide(L)'
;MDVCETSMTFVMETSDAGMGKTLMAMWMAYGLARMEGRAFFVDDTRWPYGSYTSYFQPPPTPSCLPPMTSQVVPCPHQAKHLVVSAATIRTTFGHAFVEEYEDPRKMQVQRQHKIFGMIRDGYEALFRLHDDDANYVLERARSLFEPVIERGGINIGMHVRRGDRHPFEYQYSKDYVPLDRFMQGVQYYIAEHYGPSLPGNTTDDAKVTRDAHDGPIEALKTPAAAATQQDRPDLLTLTSSQAILASDDPDVYTAPEMAGVVRAQDRIVLASKKTLEASGAKNKNRYIDEISGWEGGFYRDVFWSLGRSKTNNADTSDRNAEPGEQALKLRELVGRAYLLDLAVLSKADQVMCTLSATGCRILAVMMGWEQAIEQGAWKNVDGEWSWRGIDW
;
A
#
# COMPACT_ATOMS: atom_id res chain seq x y z
N MET A 1 -25.91 16.98 23.74
CA MET A 1 -24.56 16.39 23.90
C MET A 1 -23.63 17.52 24.27
N ASP A 2 -22.76 17.29 25.24
CA ASP A 2 -21.72 18.25 25.59
C ASP A 2 -20.53 18.13 24.63
N VAL A 3 -19.70 19.17 24.59
CA VAL A 3 -18.43 19.16 23.84
C VAL A 3 -17.49 18.14 24.49
N CYS A 4 -16.71 17.43 23.68
CA CYS A 4 -15.73 16.47 24.18
C CYS A 4 -14.78 17.12 25.19
N GLU A 5 -14.41 16.43 26.27
CA GLU A 5 -13.43 16.95 27.24
C GLU A 5 -12.02 17.00 26.64
N THR A 6 -11.67 15.96 25.88
CA THR A 6 -10.44 15.86 25.11
C THR A 6 -10.73 15.28 23.73
N SER A 7 -9.98 15.75 22.72
CA SER A 7 -10.11 15.24 21.36
C SER A 7 -8.81 15.32 20.58
N MET A 8 -8.76 14.58 19.48
CA MET A 8 -7.74 14.66 18.45
C MET A 8 -8.44 14.71 17.09
N THR A 9 -8.15 15.74 16.32
CA THR A 9 -8.63 15.89 14.94
C THR A 9 -7.49 15.63 13.99
N PHE A 10 -7.66 14.67 13.08
CA PHE A 10 -6.71 14.43 12.00
C PHE A 10 -7.15 15.18 10.73
N VAL A 11 -6.29 16.06 10.22
CA VAL A 11 -6.50 16.81 8.98
C VAL A 11 -5.80 16.10 7.84
N MET A 12 -6.57 15.64 6.85
CA MET A 12 -6.07 14.85 5.72
C MET A 12 -5.36 15.67 4.64
N GLU A 13 -5.42 17.00 4.73
CA GLU A 13 -4.68 17.91 3.85
C GLU A 13 -3.19 17.55 3.82
N THR A 14 -2.63 17.48 2.62
CA THR A 14 -1.23 17.11 2.39
C THR A 14 -0.71 17.68 1.08
N SER A 15 0.59 17.93 1.02
CA SER A 15 1.33 18.24 -0.21
C SER A 15 1.88 17.00 -0.90
N ASP A 16 1.83 15.83 -0.25
CA ASP A 16 2.20 14.55 -0.87
C ASP A 16 1.10 14.16 -1.87
N ALA A 17 1.52 13.76 -3.08
CA ALA A 17 0.57 13.24 -4.06
C ALA A 17 0.04 11.87 -3.67
N GLY A 18 0.80 11.05 -2.94
CA GLY A 18 0.38 9.71 -2.56
C GLY A 18 -0.51 9.70 -1.32
N MET A 19 -1.68 9.05 -1.39
CA MET A 19 -2.57 8.92 -0.23
C MET A 19 -2.05 8.02 0.90
N GLY A 20 -1.15 7.07 0.59
CA GLY A 20 -0.76 6.05 1.56
C GLY A 20 -0.16 6.61 2.86
N LYS A 21 0.63 7.70 2.77
CA LYS A 21 1.18 8.34 3.97
C LYS A 21 0.10 9.01 4.81
N THR A 22 -0.86 9.68 4.18
CA THR A 22 -2.01 10.29 4.86
C THR A 22 -2.82 9.23 5.61
N LEU A 23 -3.08 8.07 4.99
CA LEU A 23 -3.83 6.98 5.62
C LEU A 23 -3.05 6.38 6.82
N MET A 24 -1.77 6.06 6.65
CA MET A 24 -0.93 5.55 7.75
C MET A 24 -0.85 6.53 8.92
N ALA A 25 -0.69 7.82 8.64
CA ALA A 25 -0.68 8.88 9.63
C ALA A 25 -2.02 9.02 10.37
N MET A 26 -3.13 8.94 9.64
CA MET A 26 -4.48 8.97 10.21
C MET A 26 -4.73 7.78 11.14
N TRP A 27 -4.35 6.57 10.70
CA TRP A 27 -4.50 5.36 11.50
C TRP A 27 -3.66 5.41 12.77
N MET A 28 -2.42 5.89 12.66
CA MET A 28 -1.57 6.11 13.84
C MET A 28 -2.21 7.12 14.80
N ALA A 29 -2.70 8.25 14.29
CA ALA A 29 -3.35 9.27 15.11
C ALA A 29 -4.60 8.73 15.82
N TYR A 30 -5.39 7.89 15.13
CA TYR A 30 -6.53 7.21 15.74
C TYR A 30 -6.12 6.27 16.87
N GLY A 31 -5.10 5.42 16.64
CA GLY A 31 -4.57 4.52 17.66
C GLY A 31 -4.06 5.27 18.88
N LEU A 32 -3.32 6.36 18.67
CA LEU A 32 -2.86 7.23 19.75
C LEU A 32 -4.02 7.90 20.49
N ALA A 33 -5.00 8.45 19.79
CA ALA A 33 -6.18 9.07 20.40
C ALA A 33 -6.95 8.07 21.27
N ARG A 34 -7.14 6.84 20.79
CA ARG A 34 -7.77 5.76 21.56
C ARG A 34 -7.00 5.43 22.83
N MET A 35 -5.68 5.28 22.73
CA MET A 35 -4.83 4.96 23.87
C MET A 35 -4.84 6.07 24.93
N GLU A 36 -4.93 7.34 24.50
CA GLU A 36 -5.03 8.50 25.39
C GLU A 36 -6.45 8.83 25.85
N GLY A 37 -7.47 8.06 25.42
CA GLY A 37 -8.86 8.28 25.78
C GLY A 37 -9.47 9.56 25.18
N ARG A 38 -8.99 10.00 24.01
CA ARG A 38 -9.46 11.18 23.29
C ARG A 38 -10.55 10.83 22.27
N ALA A 39 -11.55 11.69 22.13
CA ALA A 39 -12.46 11.63 20.99
C ALA A 39 -11.69 11.87 19.67
N PHE A 40 -12.03 11.16 18.60
CA PHE A 40 -11.34 11.28 17.32
C PHE A 40 -12.24 11.87 16.23
N PHE A 41 -11.69 12.79 15.44
CA PHE A 41 -12.38 13.41 14.31
C PHE A 41 -11.47 13.43 13.07
N VAL A 42 -12.09 13.37 11.89
CA VAL A 42 -11.39 13.47 10.60
C VAL A 42 -11.85 14.75 9.90
N ASP A 43 -10.90 15.55 9.44
CA ASP A 43 -11.12 16.69 8.55
C ASP A 43 -10.53 16.36 7.17
N ASP A 44 -11.41 16.05 6.22
CA ASP A 44 -11.10 15.71 4.83
C ASP A 44 -11.33 16.88 3.87
N THR A 45 -11.66 18.08 4.37
CA THR A 45 -12.12 19.22 3.56
C THR A 45 -11.15 19.63 2.46
N ARG A 46 -9.84 19.48 2.69
CA ARG A 46 -8.78 19.78 1.73
C ARG A 46 -7.96 18.55 1.34
N TRP A 47 -8.55 17.36 1.40
CA TRP A 47 -7.86 16.15 0.96
C TRP A 47 -7.76 16.12 -0.57
N PRO A 48 -6.57 15.91 -1.17
CA PRO A 48 -6.39 15.95 -2.63
C PRO A 48 -7.18 14.92 -3.44
N TYR A 49 -7.77 13.93 -2.76
CA TYR A 49 -8.48 12.80 -3.32
C TYR A 49 -10.01 12.91 -3.20
N GLY A 50 -10.54 14.02 -2.67
CA GLY A 50 -11.98 14.19 -2.44
C GLY A 50 -12.37 13.89 -1.00
N SER A 51 -13.57 13.37 -0.77
CA SER A 51 -14.04 13.07 0.59
C SER A 51 -13.62 11.67 1.05
N TYR A 52 -13.28 11.54 2.33
CA TYR A 52 -13.08 10.28 3.03
C TYR A 52 -14.29 9.33 2.84
N THR A 53 -15.51 9.87 2.94
CA THR A 53 -16.74 9.09 2.84
C THR A 53 -17.07 8.59 1.42
N SER A 54 -16.37 9.09 0.39
CA SER A 54 -16.44 8.51 -0.95
C SER A 54 -15.83 7.11 -1.01
N TYR A 55 -14.91 6.79 -0.10
CA TYR A 55 -14.16 5.53 -0.08
C TYR A 55 -14.56 4.63 1.08
N PHE A 56 -14.84 5.23 2.23
CA PHE A 56 -14.97 4.53 3.50
C PHE A 56 -16.30 4.82 4.17
N GLN A 57 -16.75 3.89 5.02
CA GLN A 57 -17.81 4.14 5.98
C GLN A 57 -17.38 5.26 6.94
N PRO A 58 -18.32 6.08 7.44
CA PRO A 58 -18.01 7.15 8.40
C PRO A 58 -17.20 6.64 9.60
N PRO A 59 -16.24 7.42 10.11
CA PRO A 59 -15.43 7.02 11.24
C PRO A 59 -16.30 6.83 12.50
N PRO A 60 -15.86 6.03 13.49
CA PRO A 60 -16.61 5.83 14.72
C PRO A 60 -16.96 7.15 15.42
N THR A 61 -18.26 7.43 15.57
CA THR A 61 -18.74 8.70 16.12
C THR A 61 -18.54 8.75 17.64
N PRO A 62 -17.81 9.75 18.18
CA PRO A 62 -17.73 9.97 19.62
C PRO A 62 -19.11 10.33 20.23
N SER A 63 -19.31 10.07 21.52
CA SER A 63 -20.55 10.41 22.24
C SER A 63 -20.67 11.90 22.62
N CYS A 64 -19.86 12.76 22.03
CA CYS A 64 -19.70 14.17 22.36
C CYS A 64 -19.56 15.01 21.08
N LEU A 65 -19.82 16.32 21.20
CA LEU A 65 -19.70 17.24 20.08
C LEU A 65 -18.25 17.66 19.85
N PRO A 66 -17.84 17.92 18.60
CA PRO A 66 -16.51 18.44 18.30
C PRO A 66 -16.29 19.82 18.98
N PRO A 67 -15.06 20.13 19.40
CA PRO A 67 -14.72 21.43 19.96
C PRO A 67 -14.78 22.53 18.88
N MET A 68 -14.79 23.80 19.31
CA MET A 68 -14.63 24.92 18.38
C MET A 68 -13.24 24.88 17.74
N THR A 69 -13.15 25.27 16.46
CA THR A 69 -11.88 25.27 15.72
C THR A 69 -10.78 26.11 16.37
N SER A 70 -11.15 27.20 17.06
CA SER A 70 -10.22 28.05 17.82
C SER A 70 -9.59 27.38 19.04
N GLN A 71 -10.14 26.25 19.50
CA GLN A 71 -9.65 25.50 20.65
C GLN A 71 -8.75 24.32 20.25
N VAL A 72 -8.72 23.96 18.96
CA VAL A 72 -7.92 22.85 18.44
C VAL A 72 -6.53 23.36 18.07
N VAL A 73 -5.50 22.85 18.74
CA VAL A 73 -4.13 23.36 18.61
C VAL A 73 -3.13 22.22 18.31
N PRO A 74 -2.05 22.48 17.55
CA PRO A 74 -1.07 21.45 17.22
C PRO A 74 -0.09 21.14 18.37
N CYS A 75 0.04 22.05 19.33
CA CYS A 75 0.92 21.91 20.48
C CYS A 75 0.42 22.77 21.66
N PRO A 76 0.82 22.45 22.91
CA PRO A 76 1.61 21.29 23.32
C PRO A 76 0.79 19.99 23.32
N HIS A 77 1.45 18.82 23.43
CA HIS A 77 0.77 17.50 23.42
C HIS A 77 -0.30 17.34 24.52
N GLN A 78 -0.13 18.04 25.66
CA GLN A 78 -1.11 18.03 26.75
C GLN A 78 -2.36 18.87 26.48
N ALA A 79 -2.46 19.56 25.34
CA ALA A 79 -3.65 20.32 25.01
C ALA A 79 -4.89 19.42 24.95
N LYS A 80 -6.04 19.96 25.37
CA LYS A 80 -7.32 19.22 25.40
C LYS A 80 -7.74 18.77 24.01
N HIS A 81 -7.59 19.64 23.01
CA HIS A 81 -7.98 19.38 21.63
C HIS A 81 -6.76 19.53 20.73
N LEU A 82 -6.28 18.40 20.21
CA LEU A 82 -5.11 18.35 19.35
C LEU A 82 -5.50 18.33 17.88
N VAL A 83 -4.71 18.98 17.04
CA VAL A 83 -4.74 18.75 15.58
C VAL A 83 -3.47 18.04 15.13
N VAL A 84 -3.65 16.95 14.41
CA VAL A 84 -2.58 16.19 13.74
C VAL A 84 -2.78 16.31 12.24
N SER A 85 -1.72 16.60 11.50
CA SER A 85 -1.75 16.70 10.04
C SER A 85 -0.40 16.30 9.45
N ALA A 86 -0.30 16.28 8.12
CA ALA A 86 0.98 16.09 7.44
C ALA A 86 2.04 17.11 7.89
N ALA A 87 1.64 18.33 8.28
CA ALA A 87 2.57 19.38 8.74
C ALA A 87 3.09 19.15 10.17
N THR A 88 2.33 18.48 11.04
CA THR A 88 2.68 18.26 12.45
C THR A 88 3.15 16.84 12.74
N ILE A 89 3.13 15.95 11.73
CA ILE A 89 3.42 14.52 11.88
C ILE A 89 4.80 14.24 12.49
N ARG A 90 5.81 15.03 12.10
CA ARG A 90 7.19 14.88 12.58
C ARG A 90 7.35 15.22 14.05
N THR A 91 6.55 16.18 14.53
CA THR A 91 6.56 16.59 15.94
C THR A 91 5.69 15.65 16.76
N THR A 92 4.50 15.30 16.26
CA THR A 92 3.53 14.43 16.94
C THR A 92 4.11 13.04 17.19
N PHE A 93 4.72 12.46 16.16
CA PHE A 93 5.24 11.11 16.22
C PHE A 93 6.77 11.06 16.34
N GLY A 94 7.45 12.17 16.64
CA GLY A 94 8.92 12.26 16.65
C GLY A 94 9.63 11.48 17.77
N HIS A 95 10.84 11.90 18.14
CA HIS A 95 11.69 11.15 19.08
C HIS A 95 11.02 10.79 20.40
N ALA A 96 10.26 11.71 21.00
CA ALA A 96 9.56 11.46 22.27
C ALA A 96 8.51 10.34 22.14
N PHE A 97 7.80 10.27 21.02
CA PHE A 97 6.85 9.19 20.74
C PHE A 97 7.58 7.86 20.54
N VAL A 98 8.65 7.86 19.75
CA VAL A 98 9.44 6.65 19.48
C VAL A 98 10.03 6.08 20.77
N GLU A 99 10.57 6.93 21.64
CA GLU A 99 11.14 6.53 22.94
C GLU A 99 10.09 5.91 23.88
N GLU A 100 8.88 6.46 23.90
CA GLU A 100 7.78 5.97 24.73
C GLU A 100 7.24 4.61 24.25
N TYR A 101 7.11 4.43 22.92
CA TYR A 101 6.36 3.31 22.35
C TYR A 101 7.21 2.21 21.73
N GLU A 102 8.50 2.42 21.46
CA GLU A 102 9.40 1.32 21.13
C GLU A 102 9.81 0.52 22.37
N ASP A 103 9.93 -0.80 22.25
CA ASP A 103 10.54 -1.63 23.30
C ASP A 103 12.06 -1.65 23.16
N PRO A 104 12.83 -1.01 24.06
CA PRO A 104 14.29 -1.00 23.98
C PRO A 104 14.94 -2.36 24.25
N ARG A 105 14.18 -3.35 24.76
CA ARG A 105 14.68 -4.70 25.05
C ARG A 105 14.57 -5.66 23.87
N LYS A 106 13.90 -5.23 22.79
CA LYS A 106 13.74 -6.01 21.55
C LYS A 106 14.71 -5.50 20.48
N MET A 107 14.82 -6.24 19.38
CA MET A 107 15.69 -5.91 18.25
C MET A 107 14.86 -5.66 16.99
N GLN A 108 15.36 -4.78 16.11
CA GLN A 108 14.77 -4.53 14.78
C GLN A 108 13.27 -4.23 14.84
N VAL A 109 12.46 -4.81 13.94
CA VAL A 109 11.01 -4.61 13.84
C VAL A 109 10.28 -4.94 15.14
N GLN A 110 10.77 -5.91 15.92
CA GLN A 110 10.14 -6.34 17.17
C GLN A 110 10.06 -5.22 18.23
N ARG A 111 10.90 -4.18 18.11
CA ARG A 111 10.81 -2.97 18.95
C ARG A 111 9.52 -2.20 18.70
N GLN A 112 8.95 -2.30 17.50
CA GLN A 112 7.82 -1.48 17.04
C GLN A 112 6.45 -2.14 17.21
N HIS A 113 6.35 -3.25 17.94
CA HIS A 113 5.07 -3.98 18.10
C HIS A 113 3.91 -3.09 18.57
N LYS A 114 4.13 -2.21 19.57
CA LYS A 114 3.10 -1.27 20.06
C LYS A 114 2.71 -0.23 19.01
N ILE A 115 3.70 0.28 18.29
CA ILE A 115 3.53 1.25 17.20
C ILE A 115 2.71 0.60 16.07
N PHE A 116 3.04 -0.62 15.68
CA PHE A 116 2.27 -1.41 14.73
C PHE A 116 0.83 -1.59 15.21
N GLY A 117 0.63 -1.97 16.48
CA GLY A 117 -0.68 -2.12 17.11
C GLY A 117 -1.54 -0.86 17.00
N MET A 118 -0.98 0.33 17.26
CA MET A 118 -1.71 1.59 17.08
C MET A 118 -2.16 1.82 15.63
N ILE A 119 -1.30 1.55 14.65
CA ILE A 119 -1.68 1.68 13.24
C ILE A 119 -2.74 0.63 12.88
N ARG A 120 -2.61 -0.59 13.40
CA ARG A 120 -3.57 -1.67 13.17
C ARG A 120 -4.95 -1.32 13.71
N ASP A 121 -5.04 -0.79 14.93
CA ASP A 121 -6.30 -0.29 15.52
C ASP A 121 -6.94 0.78 14.62
N GLY A 122 -6.13 1.71 14.10
CA GLY A 122 -6.60 2.73 13.17
C GLY A 122 -7.06 2.18 11.83
N TYR A 123 -6.34 1.20 11.27
CA TYR A 123 -6.73 0.50 10.06
C TYR A 123 -8.08 -0.20 10.23
N GLU A 124 -8.26 -1.00 11.30
CA GLU A 124 -9.50 -1.76 11.52
C GLU A 124 -10.70 -0.83 11.75
N ALA A 125 -10.50 0.31 12.40
CA ALA A 125 -11.55 1.27 12.67
C ALA A 125 -11.90 2.15 11.46
N LEU A 126 -10.90 2.56 10.66
CA LEU A 126 -11.04 3.61 9.65
C LEU A 126 -10.90 3.13 8.20
N PHE A 127 -10.39 1.92 7.95
CA PHE A 127 -10.34 1.32 6.62
C PHE A 127 -11.53 0.38 6.40
N ARG A 128 -12.74 0.92 6.57
CA ARG A 128 -13.97 0.18 6.26
C ARG A 128 -14.47 0.66 4.92
N LEU A 129 -14.18 -0.07 3.84
CA LEU A 129 -14.61 0.31 2.50
C LEU A 129 -16.14 0.51 2.45
N HIS A 130 -16.58 1.44 1.62
CA HIS A 130 -17.99 1.62 1.31
C HIS A 130 -18.58 0.31 0.76
N ASP A 131 -19.86 0.04 1.02
CA ASP A 131 -20.47 -1.28 0.86
C ASP A 131 -20.26 -1.89 -0.54
N ASP A 132 -20.42 -1.10 -1.61
CA ASP A 132 -20.19 -1.56 -2.99
C ASP A 132 -18.75 -1.99 -3.28
N ASP A 133 -17.77 -1.30 -2.69
CA ASP A 133 -16.35 -1.61 -2.86
C ASP A 133 -15.95 -2.80 -1.96
N ALA A 134 -16.50 -2.86 -0.73
CA ALA A 134 -16.31 -3.98 0.18
C ALA A 134 -16.85 -5.29 -0.41
N ASN A 135 -18.06 -5.27 -0.98
CA ASN A 135 -18.68 -6.43 -1.63
C ASN A 135 -17.85 -6.90 -2.83
N TYR A 136 -17.39 -5.96 -3.67
CA TYR A 136 -16.51 -6.29 -4.78
C TYR A 136 -15.20 -6.94 -4.31
N VAL A 137 -14.53 -6.36 -3.31
CA VAL A 137 -13.27 -6.93 -2.77
C VAL A 137 -13.52 -8.34 -2.23
N LEU A 138 -14.63 -8.56 -1.52
CA LEU A 138 -14.99 -9.87 -1.00
C LEU A 138 -15.20 -10.90 -2.13
N GLU A 139 -16.04 -10.58 -3.11
CA GLU A 139 -16.31 -11.47 -4.25
C GLU A 139 -15.04 -11.74 -5.06
N ARG A 140 -14.23 -10.70 -5.30
CA ARG A 140 -12.98 -10.81 -6.04
C ARG A 140 -11.99 -11.70 -5.30
N ALA A 141 -11.77 -11.46 -4.01
CA ALA A 141 -10.89 -12.27 -3.18
C ALA A 141 -11.33 -13.74 -3.16
N ARG A 142 -12.62 -14.02 -2.98
CA ARG A 142 -13.14 -15.39 -3.04
C ARG A 142 -12.86 -16.05 -4.38
N SER A 143 -13.20 -15.38 -5.47
CA SER A 143 -13.01 -15.92 -6.83
C SER A 143 -11.55 -16.22 -7.17
N LEU A 144 -10.61 -15.46 -6.61
CA LEU A 144 -9.18 -15.65 -6.84
C LEU A 144 -8.60 -16.72 -5.91
N PHE A 145 -8.88 -16.64 -4.62
CA PHE A 145 -8.12 -17.38 -3.61
C PHE A 145 -8.75 -18.71 -3.20
N GLU A 146 -10.09 -18.82 -3.14
CA GLU A 146 -10.77 -20.05 -2.71
C GLU A 146 -10.43 -21.26 -3.61
N PRO A 147 -10.46 -21.16 -4.95
CA PRO A 147 -10.15 -22.31 -5.80
C PRO A 147 -8.71 -22.80 -5.64
N VAL A 148 -7.78 -21.90 -5.32
CA VAL A 148 -6.36 -22.24 -5.06
C VAL A 148 -6.25 -23.01 -3.75
N ILE A 149 -6.89 -22.52 -2.70
CA ILE A 149 -6.94 -23.16 -1.38
C ILE A 149 -7.57 -24.56 -1.47
N GLU A 150 -8.67 -24.71 -2.21
CA GLU A 150 -9.36 -26.01 -2.40
C GLU A 150 -8.48 -27.06 -3.07
N ARG A 151 -7.57 -26.63 -3.95
CA ARG A 151 -6.59 -27.52 -4.60
C ARG A 151 -5.33 -27.76 -3.77
N GLY A 152 -5.25 -27.17 -2.57
CA GLY A 152 -4.06 -27.23 -1.71
C GLY A 152 -2.90 -26.36 -2.21
N GLY A 153 -3.19 -25.36 -3.05
CA GLY A 153 -2.25 -24.36 -3.54
C GLY A 153 -2.05 -23.21 -2.54
N ILE A 154 -1.08 -22.32 -2.80
CA ILE A 154 -0.91 -21.06 -2.06
C ILE A 154 -1.12 -19.84 -2.94
N ASN A 155 -1.62 -18.76 -2.35
CA ASN A 155 -1.84 -17.47 -2.99
C ASN A 155 -0.72 -16.49 -2.64
N ILE A 156 0.00 -16.00 -3.64
CA ILE A 156 1.15 -15.12 -3.47
C ILE A 156 0.83 -13.76 -4.09
N GLY A 157 0.66 -12.74 -3.26
CA GLY A 157 0.47 -11.36 -3.66
C GLY A 157 1.79 -10.66 -3.97
N MET A 158 1.78 -9.83 -5.02
CA MET A 158 2.90 -9.00 -5.45
C MET A 158 2.42 -7.56 -5.62
N HIS A 159 3.05 -6.63 -4.92
CA HIS A 159 2.81 -5.20 -5.12
C HIS A 159 4.07 -4.55 -5.72
N VAL A 160 3.99 -4.24 -7.01
CA VAL A 160 5.07 -3.63 -7.79
C VAL A 160 4.82 -2.12 -7.88
N ARG A 161 5.73 -1.32 -7.32
CA ARG A 161 5.70 0.14 -7.44
C ARG A 161 6.68 0.60 -8.50
N ARG A 162 6.21 1.36 -9.49
CA ARG A 162 7.00 2.11 -10.48
C ARG A 162 6.91 3.60 -10.19
N GLY A 163 7.01 4.48 -11.19
CA GLY A 163 6.76 5.91 -11.05
C GLY A 163 7.85 6.71 -10.31
N ASP A 164 7.44 7.70 -9.55
CA ASP A 164 8.36 8.61 -8.83
C ASP A 164 9.04 8.00 -7.58
N ARG A 165 8.76 6.74 -7.26
CA ARG A 165 9.39 6.03 -6.12
C ARG A 165 10.37 5.00 -6.62
N HIS A 166 11.57 5.06 -6.04
CA HIS A 166 12.66 4.14 -6.36
C HIS A 166 13.07 3.31 -5.15
N PRO A 167 13.61 2.11 -5.37
CA PRO A 167 14.08 1.22 -4.32
C PRO A 167 15.17 1.86 -3.44
N PHE A 168 15.23 1.45 -2.16
CA PHE A 168 16.32 1.82 -1.25
C PHE A 168 17.64 1.14 -1.60
N GLU A 169 17.61 -0.05 -2.22
CA GLU A 169 18.81 -0.74 -2.64
C GLU A 169 19.59 0.10 -3.67
N TYR A 170 20.85 0.40 -3.36
CA TYR A 170 21.65 1.37 -4.12
C TYR A 170 21.71 1.05 -5.63
N GLN A 171 21.83 -0.23 -5.99
CA GLN A 171 21.92 -0.67 -7.39
C GLN A 171 20.67 -0.33 -8.23
N TYR A 172 19.51 -0.23 -7.59
CA TYR A 172 18.25 0.13 -8.24
C TYR A 172 17.77 1.53 -7.85
N SER A 173 18.52 2.30 -7.05
CA SER A 173 18.11 3.63 -6.58
C SER A 173 17.78 4.65 -7.67
N LYS A 174 18.24 4.41 -8.91
CA LYS A 174 17.98 5.23 -10.11
C LYS A 174 17.10 4.53 -11.16
N ASP A 175 16.60 3.36 -10.82
CA ASP A 175 15.75 2.53 -11.68
C ASP A 175 14.71 1.84 -10.78
N TYR A 176 14.18 0.70 -11.19
CA TYR A 176 13.25 -0.06 -10.39
C TYR A 176 13.77 -1.47 -10.14
N VAL A 177 13.20 -2.13 -9.13
CA VAL A 177 13.47 -3.56 -8.90
C VAL A 177 13.03 -4.35 -10.15
N PRO A 178 13.91 -5.17 -10.76
CA PRO A 178 13.55 -6.01 -11.90
C PRO A 178 12.40 -6.95 -11.57
N LEU A 179 11.51 -7.19 -12.54
CA LEU A 179 10.36 -8.08 -12.38
C LEU A 179 10.78 -9.52 -12.05
N ASP A 180 11.91 -9.96 -12.58
CA ASP A 180 12.52 -11.25 -12.23
C ASP A 180 12.76 -11.44 -10.73
N ARG A 181 13.04 -10.37 -9.98
CA ARG A 181 13.25 -10.46 -8.53
C ARG A 181 11.95 -10.80 -7.79
N PHE A 182 10.83 -10.30 -8.27
CA PHE A 182 9.51 -10.70 -7.77
C PHE A 182 9.21 -12.16 -8.12
N MET A 183 9.49 -12.58 -9.35
CA MET A 183 9.30 -13.99 -9.75
C MET A 183 10.21 -14.95 -8.98
N GLN A 184 11.44 -14.55 -8.65
CA GLN A 184 12.31 -15.30 -7.74
C GLN A 184 11.71 -15.39 -6.33
N GLY A 185 11.07 -14.32 -5.84
CA GLY A 185 10.30 -14.34 -4.60
C GLY A 185 9.13 -15.33 -4.63
N VAL A 186 8.43 -15.43 -5.76
CA VAL A 186 7.37 -16.43 -5.97
C VAL A 186 7.95 -17.85 -5.86
N GLN A 187 9.05 -18.11 -6.56
CA GLN A 187 9.74 -19.40 -6.49
C GLN A 187 10.21 -19.72 -5.07
N TYR A 188 10.69 -18.72 -4.33
CA TYR A 188 11.10 -18.88 -2.94
C TYR A 188 9.92 -19.31 -2.05
N TYR A 189 8.76 -18.66 -2.13
CA TYR A 189 7.60 -19.05 -1.32
C TYR A 189 7.08 -20.44 -1.66
N ILE A 190 7.08 -20.81 -2.95
CA ILE A 190 6.73 -22.18 -3.36
C ILE A 190 7.75 -23.18 -2.78
N ALA A 191 9.04 -22.89 -2.85
CA ALA A 191 10.07 -23.76 -2.28
C ALA A 191 9.97 -23.85 -0.74
N GLU A 192 9.63 -22.77 -0.06
CA GLU A 192 9.42 -22.75 1.39
C GLU A 192 8.21 -23.60 1.79
N HIS A 193 7.12 -23.52 1.01
CA HIS A 193 5.89 -24.23 1.31
C HIS A 193 5.92 -25.73 0.90
N TYR A 194 6.50 -26.04 -0.26
CA TYR A 194 6.47 -27.39 -0.86
C TYR A 194 7.82 -28.09 -0.93
N GLY A 195 8.93 -27.47 -0.51
CA GLY A 195 10.30 -27.92 -0.76
C GLY A 195 10.56 -29.44 -0.69
N PRO A 196 10.12 -30.15 0.37
CA PRO A 196 10.30 -31.61 0.48
C PRO A 196 9.53 -32.44 -0.57
N SER A 197 8.46 -31.87 -1.14
CA SER A 197 7.49 -32.53 -2.02
C SER A 197 7.67 -32.19 -3.51
N LEU A 198 8.61 -31.30 -3.84
CA LEU A 198 8.85 -30.87 -5.23
C LEU A 198 9.59 -31.95 -6.04
N PRO A 199 9.18 -32.24 -7.29
CA PRO A 199 9.85 -33.22 -8.14
C PRO A 199 11.31 -32.84 -8.41
N GLY A 200 12.23 -33.76 -8.15
CA GLY A 200 13.68 -33.57 -8.38
C GLY A 200 14.49 -33.25 -7.12
N ASN A 201 13.85 -33.04 -5.96
CA ASN A 201 14.55 -32.84 -4.69
C ASN A 201 14.97 -34.20 -4.10
N THR A 202 15.99 -34.82 -4.70
CA THR A 202 16.63 -36.05 -4.18
C THR A 202 17.81 -35.67 -3.29
N THR A 203 17.54 -34.98 -2.19
CA THR A 203 18.50 -34.87 -1.09
C THR A 203 17.76 -34.89 0.23
N ASP A 204 17.89 -36.01 0.94
CA ASP A 204 17.97 -36.01 2.40
C ASP A 204 18.90 -34.85 2.84
N ASP A 205 18.48 -34.10 3.87
CA ASP A 205 19.29 -33.13 4.65
C ASP A 205 19.52 -31.68 4.17
N ALA A 206 18.66 -31.08 3.35
CA ALA A 206 18.61 -29.61 3.23
C ALA A 206 17.56 -28.99 4.18
N LYS A 207 17.92 -28.78 5.45
CA LYS A 207 17.14 -27.91 6.34
C LYS A 207 17.17 -26.49 5.75
N VAL A 208 16.04 -26.01 5.25
CA VAL A 208 15.82 -24.57 5.03
C VAL A 208 15.97 -23.92 6.41
N THR A 209 17.10 -23.28 6.65
CA THR A 209 17.33 -22.50 7.87
C THR A 209 16.40 -21.31 7.83
N ARG A 210 15.34 -21.35 8.65
CA ARG A 210 14.54 -20.17 8.98
C ARG A 210 15.45 -19.28 9.81
N ASP A 211 16.10 -18.30 9.19
CA ASP A 211 16.66 -17.21 9.97
C ASP A 211 15.47 -16.49 10.62
N ALA A 212 15.37 -16.61 11.95
CA ALA A 212 14.42 -15.88 12.79
C ALA A 212 14.75 -14.37 12.86
N HIS A 213 15.63 -13.90 11.98
CA HIS A 213 16.10 -12.55 11.85
C HIS A 213 15.78 -12.11 10.43
N ASP A 214 15.13 -10.97 10.36
CA ASP A 214 14.56 -10.27 9.21
C ASP A 214 15.67 -9.82 8.23
N GLY A 215 16.52 -10.76 7.81
CA GLY A 215 17.56 -10.57 6.82
C GLY A 215 16.97 -10.73 5.42
N PRO A 216 17.51 -10.04 4.41
CA PRO A 216 17.14 -10.33 3.04
C PRO A 216 17.52 -11.77 2.73
N ILE A 217 17.05 -12.23 1.58
CA ILE A 217 17.72 -13.25 0.80
C ILE A 217 19.24 -12.94 0.81
N GLU A 218 20.04 -13.62 1.65
CA GLU A 218 21.44 -13.87 1.33
C GLU A 218 21.37 -14.42 -0.08
N ALA A 219 21.88 -13.63 -1.04
CA ALA A 219 21.78 -13.84 -2.49
C ALA A 219 21.36 -15.27 -2.80
N LEU A 220 20.09 -15.47 -3.22
CA LEU A 220 19.44 -16.77 -3.49
C LEU A 220 20.42 -17.62 -4.30
N LYS A 221 21.30 -18.34 -3.60
CA LYS A 221 22.17 -19.36 -4.17
C LYS A 221 21.31 -20.60 -4.21
N THR A 222 20.24 -20.53 -4.99
CA THR A 222 19.60 -21.75 -5.44
C THR A 222 20.65 -22.51 -6.24
N PRO A 223 20.83 -23.83 -6.04
CA PRO A 223 21.68 -24.65 -6.89
C PRO A 223 21.27 -24.65 -8.38
N ALA A 224 20.21 -23.93 -8.74
CA ALA A 224 19.60 -23.93 -10.06
C ALA A 224 20.11 -22.81 -11.00
N ALA A 225 21.01 -21.92 -10.57
CA ALA A 225 21.49 -20.80 -11.40
C ALA A 225 22.24 -21.18 -12.70
N ALA A 226 22.37 -22.48 -13.01
CA ALA A 226 23.04 -22.98 -14.21
C ALA A 226 22.11 -23.58 -15.29
N ALA A 227 20.78 -23.62 -15.08
CA ALA A 227 19.84 -24.15 -16.08
C ALA A 227 19.16 -23.03 -16.87
N THR A 228 19.29 -23.08 -18.21
CA THR A 228 18.58 -22.23 -19.18
C THR A 228 17.09 -22.14 -18.87
N GLN A 229 16.52 -20.92 -18.86
CA GLN A 229 15.13 -20.59 -18.49
C GLN A 229 14.03 -21.35 -19.26
N GLN A 230 14.37 -22.06 -20.35
CA GLN A 230 13.42 -22.61 -21.31
C GLN A 230 12.84 -23.99 -20.95
N ASP A 231 13.38 -24.68 -19.94
CA ASP A 231 12.96 -26.05 -19.57
C ASP A 231 12.51 -26.22 -18.11
N ARG A 232 12.31 -25.12 -17.36
CA ARG A 232 11.79 -25.24 -15.99
C ARG A 232 10.27 -25.45 -16.00
N PRO A 233 9.74 -26.45 -15.26
CA PRO A 233 8.30 -26.59 -15.10
C PRO A 233 7.74 -25.33 -14.44
N ASP A 234 6.59 -24.86 -14.93
CA ASP A 234 5.87 -23.77 -14.30
C ASP A 234 5.43 -24.21 -12.90
N LEU A 235 6.13 -23.70 -11.89
CA LEU A 235 5.94 -24.11 -10.51
C LEU A 235 4.57 -23.72 -9.96
N LEU A 236 3.95 -22.66 -10.50
CA LEU A 236 2.61 -22.25 -10.08
C LEU A 236 1.59 -23.31 -10.47
N THR A 237 1.60 -23.75 -11.73
CA THR A 237 0.70 -24.82 -12.19
C THR A 237 0.99 -26.15 -11.53
N LEU A 238 2.26 -26.51 -11.34
CA LEU A 238 2.65 -27.76 -10.69
C LEU A 238 2.16 -27.87 -9.24
N THR A 239 2.14 -26.75 -8.52
CA THR A 239 1.72 -26.70 -7.11
C THR A 239 0.29 -26.22 -6.91
N SER A 240 -0.48 -26.06 -8.01
CA SER A 240 -1.81 -25.44 -7.98
C SER A 240 -1.85 -24.05 -7.32
N SER A 241 -0.70 -23.38 -7.22
CA SER A 241 -0.52 -22.07 -6.58
C SER A 241 -0.78 -20.94 -7.58
N GLN A 242 -1.01 -19.73 -7.07
CA GLN A 242 -1.32 -18.57 -7.90
C GLN A 242 -0.55 -17.33 -7.45
N ALA A 243 -0.04 -16.57 -8.42
CA ALA A 243 0.55 -15.26 -8.20
C ALA A 243 -0.44 -14.16 -8.61
N ILE A 244 -0.61 -13.18 -7.73
CA ILE A 244 -1.54 -12.06 -7.89
C ILE A 244 -0.75 -10.75 -7.87
N LEU A 245 -1.03 -9.83 -8.79
CA LEU A 245 -0.27 -8.59 -8.97
C LEU A 245 -1.17 -7.36 -8.82
N ALA A 246 -0.66 -6.37 -8.08
CA ALA A 246 -1.03 -4.97 -8.24
C ALA A 246 0.21 -4.14 -8.61
N SER A 247 0.01 -3.24 -9.56
CA SER A 247 1.00 -2.30 -10.06
C SER A 247 0.32 -1.00 -10.45
N ASP A 248 0.99 0.10 -10.13
CA ASP A 248 0.63 1.45 -10.57
C ASP A 248 1.08 1.74 -12.00
N ASP A 249 1.84 0.84 -12.64
CA ASP A 249 2.22 0.90 -14.04
C ASP A 249 1.50 -0.19 -14.85
N PRO A 250 0.66 0.18 -15.85
CA PRO A 250 -0.08 -0.77 -16.65
C PRO A 250 0.81 -1.68 -17.51
N ASP A 251 2.01 -1.23 -17.90
CA ASP A 251 2.90 -2.02 -18.75
C ASP A 251 3.47 -3.24 -18.00
N VAL A 252 3.53 -3.20 -16.65
CA VAL A 252 3.96 -4.33 -15.81
C VAL A 252 3.07 -5.56 -15.99
N TYR A 253 1.76 -5.37 -16.18
CA TYR A 253 0.83 -6.49 -16.38
C TYR A 253 1.01 -7.19 -17.74
N THR A 254 1.67 -6.54 -18.69
CA THR A 254 1.93 -7.08 -20.03
C THR A 254 3.37 -7.55 -20.21
N ALA A 255 4.20 -7.41 -19.18
CA ALA A 255 5.59 -7.81 -19.22
C ALA A 255 5.72 -9.35 -19.35
N PRO A 256 6.64 -9.87 -20.18
CA PRO A 256 6.83 -11.30 -20.36
C PRO A 256 7.09 -12.07 -19.05
N GLU A 257 7.80 -11.45 -18.12
CA GLU A 257 8.13 -12.00 -16.79
C GLU A 257 6.88 -12.22 -15.93
N MET A 258 5.80 -11.49 -16.21
CA MET A 258 4.52 -11.55 -15.50
C MET A 258 3.50 -12.44 -16.21
N ALA A 259 3.94 -13.25 -17.18
CA ALA A 259 3.08 -14.23 -17.82
C ALA A 259 2.51 -15.22 -16.77
N GLY A 260 1.19 -15.41 -16.79
CA GLY A 260 0.50 -16.29 -15.83
C GLY A 260 0.16 -15.64 -14.48
N VAL A 261 0.58 -14.40 -14.24
CA VAL A 261 0.21 -13.64 -13.04
C VAL A 261 -1.14 -12.99 -13.23
N VAL A 262 -1.99 -13.05 -12.20
CA VAL A 262 -3.36 -12.53 -12.26
C VAL A 262 -3.46 -11.16 -11.60
N ARG A 263 -4.19 -10.22 -12.19
CA ARG A 263 -4.40 -8.90 -11.58
C ARG A 263 -5.30 -8.99 -10.34
N ALA A 264 -4.95 -8.23 -9.29
CA ALA A 264 -5.71 -8.12 -8.05
C ALA A 264 -7.17 -7.67 -8.29
N GLN A 265 -7.37 -6.51 -8.93
CA GLN A 265 -8.71 -6.02 -9.29
C GLN A 265 -8.83 -5.62 -10.77
N ASP A 266 -10.03 -5.73 -11.31
CA ASP A 266 -10.40 -5.41 -12.70
C ASP A 266 -11.51 -4.36 -12.81
N ARG A 267 -11.99 -3.81 -11.68
CA ARG A 267 -13.06 -2.80 -11.64
C ARG A 267 -12.61 -1.44 -12.14
N ILE A 268 -11.39 -1.02 -11.80
CA ILE A 268 -10.83 0.28 -12.18
C ILE A 268 -9.43 0.05 -12.74
N VAL A 269 -9.32 0.00 -14.06
CA VAL A 269 -8.06 -0.28 -14.75
C VAL A 269 -7.49 1.00 -15.34
N LEU A 270 -6.26 1.33 -14.95
CA LEU A 270 -5.48 2.35 -15.63
C LEU A 270 -5.06 1.80 -16.99
N ALA A 271 -5.38 2.53 -18.06
CA ALA A 271 -5.01 2.14 -19.42
C ALA A 271 -3.66 2.77 -19.80
N SER A 272 -2.78 1.96 -20.41
CA SER A 272 -1.55 2.49 -20.98
C SER A 272 -1.84 3.32 -22.22
N LYS A 273 -0.91 4.24 -22.53
CA LYS A 273 -1.01 5.07 -23.73
C LYS A 273 -1.09 4.23 -25.00
N LYS A 274 -0.27 3.18 -25.11
CA LYS A 274 -0.26 2.24 -26.23
C LYS A 274 -1.63 1.57 -26.44
N THR A 275 -2.28 1.13 -25.36
CA THR A 275 -3.61 0.50 -25.42
C THR A 275 -4.68 1.50 -25.88
N LEU A 276 -4.63 2.73 -25.36
CA LEU A 276 -5.60 3.76 -25.74
C LEU A 276 -5.44 4.18 -27.22
N GLU A 277 -4.20 4.36 -27.69
CA GLU A 277 -3.89 4.64 -29.09
C GLU A 277 -4.36 3.50 -30.01
N ALA A 278 -4.07 2.24 -29.64
CA ALA A 278 -4.48 1.08 -30.41
C ALA A 278 -6.01 0.87 -30.45
N SER A 279 -6.73 1.24 -29.39
CA SER A 279 -8.20 1.15 -29.32
C SER A 279 -8.94 2.21 -30.15
N GLY A 280 -8.21 3.18 -30.73
CA GLY A 280 -8.81 4.29 -31.48
C GLY A 280 -9.68 5.22 -30.61
N ALA A 281 -9.45 5.24 -29.29
CA ALA A 281 -10.20 6.05 -28.34
C ALA A 281 -10.01 7.54 -28.63
N LYS A 282 -10.90 8.12 -29.45
CA LYS A 282 -11.01 9.56 -29.64
C LYS A 282 -11.70 10.15 -28.42
N ASN A 283 -10.99 10.95 -27.62
CA ASN A 283 -11.59 11.71 -26.52
C ASN A 283 -12.75 12.57 -27.06
N LYS A 284 -13.99 12.23 -26.69
CA LYS A 284 -15.17 13.06 -26.99
C LYS A 284 -15.28 14.28 -26.07
N ASN A 285 -14.54 14.31 -24.98
CA ASN A 285 -14.49 15.44 -24.05
C ASN A 285 -13.30 16.33 -24.39
N ARG A 286 -13.57 17.53 -24.95
CA ARG A 286 -12.58 18.57 -25.27
C ARG A 286 -11.77 19.08 -24.06
N TYR A 287 -12.11 18.65 -22.84
CA TYR A 287 -11.47 19.01 -21.58
C TYR A 287 -10.45 17.97 -21.07
N ILE A 288 -10.41 16.76 -21.65
CA ILE A 288 -9.35 15.77 -21.39
C ILE A 288 -8.52 15.74 -22.67
N ASP A 289 -7.42 16.49 -22.67
CA ASP A 289 -6.54 16.61 -23.84
C ASP A 289 -5.90 15.25 -24.17
N GLU A 290 -5.70 15.01 -25.47
CA GLU A 290 -5.01 13.89 -26.14
C GLU A 290 -4.54 12.71 -25.27
N ILE A 291 -5.18 11.54 -25.45
CA ILE A 291 -4.75 10.19 -25.02
C ILE A 291 -3.67 10.22 -23.92
N SER A 292 -4.04 10.74 -22.76
CA SER A 292 -3.17 10.80 -21.59
C SER A 292 -3.18 9.43 -20.94
N GLY A 293 -2.54 8.45 -21.60
CA GLY A 293 -2.36 7.13 -21.02
C GLY A 293 -1.47 7.21 -19.79
N TRP A 294 -1.74 6.34 -18.82
CA TRP A 294 -0.93 6.22 -17.63
C TRP A 294 0.35 5.47 -18.02
N GLU A 295 1.51 6.11 -17.98
CA GLU A 295 2.77 5.55 -18.47
C GLU A 295 3.85 5.60 -17.39
N GLY A 296 4.52 4.47 -17.16
CA GLY A 296 5.70 4.39 -16.29
C GLY A 296 5.41 4.48 -14.79
N GLY A 297 4.15 4.39 -14.36
CA GLY A 297 3.74 4.38 -12.96
C GLY A 297 3.13 5.69 -12.45
N PHE A 298 2.91 5.77 -11.14
CA PHE A 298 2.37 6.95 -10.47
C PHE A 298 3.46 8.01 -10.26
N TYR A 299 3.25 9.20 -10.81
CA TYR A 299 4.11 10.37 -10.63
C TYR A 299 3.34 11.52 -9.98
N ARG A 300 3.96 12.15 -8.99
CA ARG A 300 3.45 13.35 -8.30
C ARG A 300 2.90 14.41 -9.26
N ASP A 301 3.67 14.79 -10.27
CA ASP A 301 3.28 15.88 -11.18
C ASP A 301 2.14 15.48 -12.13
N VAL A 302 2.06 14.20 -12.52
CA VAL A 302 0.93 13.66 -13.27
C VAL A 302 -0.34 13.73 -12.42
N PHE A 303 -0.28 13.27 -11.17
CA PHE A 303 -1.41 13.34 -10.24
C PHE A 303 -1.94 14.78 -10.06
N TRP A 304 -1.04 15.74 -9.84
CA TRP A 304 -1.45 17.15 -9.65
C TRP A 304 -1.97 17.81 -10.92
N SER A 305 -1.57 17.33 -12.10
CA SER A 305 -2.08 17.82 -13.38
C SER A 305 -3.40 17.18 -13.83
N LEU A 306 -3.82 16.06 -13.21
CA LEU A 306 -5.09 15.39 -13.55
C LEU A 306 -6.27 16.37 -13.52
N GLY A 307 -6.98 16.45 -14.65
CA GLY A 307 -8.19 17.26 -14.82
C GLY A 307 -7.97 18.77 -14.86
N ARG A 308 -6.73 19.27 -14.98
CA ARG A 308 -6.46 20.71 -15.19
C ARG A 308 -6.49 21.04 -16.70
N SER A 309 -7.25 22.07 -17.07
CA SER A 309 -7.25 22.63 -18.43
C SER A 309 -5.96 23.41 -18.68
N LYS A 310 -5.34 23.27 -19.86
CA LYS A 310 -4.20 24.10 -20.32
C LYS A 310 -4.61 25.54 -20.68
N THR A 311 -5.45 26.19 -19.89
CA THR A 311 -5.65 27.64 -20.04
C THR A 311 -4.44 28.36 -19.46
N ASN A 312 -3.47 28.61 -20.33
CA ASN A 312 -2.29 29.46 -20.17
C ASN A 312 -1.14 28.93 -19.30
N ASN A 313 -0.16 28.30 -19.97
CA ASN A 313 1.22 28.08 -19.51
C ASN A 313 2.01 29.39 -19.21
N ALA A 314 1.32 30.52 -18.95
CA ALA A 314 1.94 31.81 -18.68
C ALA A 314 1.70 32.32 -17.25
N ASP A 315 0.85 31.66 -16.45
CA ASP A 315 0.61 32.07 -15.07
C ASP A 315 1.06 30.98 -14.09
N THR A 316 2.27 31.15 -13.58
CA THR A 316 2.85 30.30 -12.52
C THR A 316 2.13 30.45 -11.16
N SER A 317 1.09 31.29 -11.09
CA SER A 317 0.35 31.61 -9.88
C SER A 317 -0.71 30.58 -9.47
N ASP A 318 -1.14 29.68 -10.36
CA ASP A 318 -2.35 28.86 -10.13
C ASP A 318 -2.10 27.40 -9.73
N ARG A 319 -0.89 27.08 -9.24
CA ARG A 319 -0.61 25.73 -8.69
C ARG A 319 -1.43 25.44 -7.43
N ASN A 320 -1.84 26.49 -6.72
CA ASN A 320 -2.57 26.45 -5.45
C ASN A 320 -4.09 26.62 -5.61
N ALA A 321 -4.62 26.80 -6.83
CA ALA A 321 -6.08 26.82 -7.01
C ALA A 321 -6.69 25.46 -6.68
N GLU A 322 -7.84 25.51 -6.03
CA GLU A 322 -8.65 24.34 -5.74
C GLU A 322 -8.95 23.58 -7.04
N PRO A 323 -8.73 22.25 -7.06
CA PRO A 323 -9.03 21.44 -8.23
C PRO A 323 -10.53 21.52 -8.55
N GLY A 324 -10.87 21.72 -9.83
CA GLY A 324 -12.25 21.63 -10.27
C GLY A 324 -12.87 20.25 -10.01
N GLU A 325 -14.20 20.16 -9.97
CA GLU A 325 -14.94 18.94 -9.62
C GLU A 325 -14.53 17.72 -10.48
N GLN A 326 -14.28 17.92 -11.78
CA GLN A 326 -13.84 16.86 -12.69
C GLN A 326 -12.44 16.33 -12.34
N ALA A 327 -11.52 17.22 -11.94
CA ALA A 327 -10.18 16.84 -11.50
C ALA A 327 -10.24 16.00 -10.21
N LEU A 328 -11.09 16.40 -9.26
CA LEU A 328 -11.32 15.64 -8.03
C LEU A 328 -11.88 14.25 -8.33
N LYS A 329 -12.88 14.12 -9.21
CA LYS A 329 -13.42 12.79 -9.61
C LYS A 329 -12.37 11.86 -10.22
N LEU A 330 -11.48 12.40 -11.06
CA LEU A 330 -10.39 11.61 -11.65
C LEU A 330 -9.38 11.16 -10.60
N ARG A 331 -8.98 12.06 -9.69
CA ARG A 331 -8.12 11.71 -8.55
C ARG A 331 -8.81 10.70 -7.64
N GLU A 332 -10.12 10.81 -7.48
CA GLU A 332 -10.90 9.91 -6.67
C GLU A 332 -10.78 8.47 -7.19
N LEU A 333 -10.97 8.29 -8.50
CA LEU A 333 -10.85 6.99 -9.19
C LEU A 333 -9.45 6.38 -9.08
N VAL A 334 -8.39 7.19 -9.22
CA VAL A 334 -7.00 6.73 -9.03
C VAL A 334 -6.80 6.22 -7.60
N GLY A 335 -7.28 6.99 -6.62
CA GLY A 335 -7.26 6.57 -5.22
C GLY A 335 -8.04 5.28 -4.98
N ARG A 336 -9.23 5.15 -5.57
CA ARG A 336 -10.11 4.00 -5.37
C ARG A 336 -9.48 2.73 -5.94
N ALA A 337 -8.91 2.80 -7.14
CA ALA A 337 -8.18 1.69 -7.76
C ALA A 337 -7.06 1.18 -6.84
N TYR A 338 -6.25 2.09 -6.30
CA TYR A 338 -5.16 1.78 -5.38
C TYR A 338 -5.66 1.07 -4.11
N LEU A 339 -6.75 1.55 -3.51
CA LEU A 339 -7.31 0.93 -2.30
C LEU A 339 -7.89 -0.46 -2.57
N LEU A 340 -8.56 -0.65 -3.70
CA LEU A 340 -9.09 -1.96 -4.11
C LEU A 340 -7.96 -2.96 -4.37
N ASP A 341 -6.89 -2.53 -5.04
CA ASP A 341 -5.69 -3.35 -5.28
C ASP A 341 -5.10 -3.87 -3.95
N LEU A 342 -4.86 -2.97 -2.98
CA LEU A 342 -4.32 -3.35 -1.68
C LEU A 342 -5.29 -4.23 -0.88
N ALA A 343 -6.58 -3.92 -0.90
CA ALA A 343 -7.58 -4.67 -0.17
C ALA A 343 -7.70 -6.11 -0.66
N VAL A 344 -7.65 -6.35 -1.98
CA VAL A 344 -7.61 -7.71 -2.54
C VAL A 344 -6.27 -8.39 -2.24
N LEU A 345 -5.13 -7.72 -2.49
CA LEU A 345 -3.81 -8.31 -2.26
C LEU A 345 -3.59 -8.72 -0.79
N SER A 346 -4.13 -7.96 0.17
CA SER A 346 -4.00 -8.26 1.60
C SER A 346 -4.66 -9.58 2.03
N LYS A 347 -5.46 -10.21 1.17
CA LYS A 347 -6.11 -11.50 1.43
C LYS A 347 -5.28 -12.69 0.93
N ALA A 348 -4.16 -12.45 0.25
CA ALA A 348 -3.24 -13.52 -0.13
C ALA A 348 -2.57 -14.14 1.12
N ASP A 349 -2.13 -15.39 0.99
CA ASP A 349 -1.42 -16.10 2.06
C ASP A 349 -0.07 -15.46 2.36
N GLN A 350 0.57 -14.93 1.31
CA GLN A 350 1.88 -14.31 1.32
C GLN A 350 1.85 -13.04 0.46
N VAL A 351 2.61 -12.02 0.83
CA VAL A 351 2.78 -10.78 0.04
C VAL A 351 4.26 -10.45 -0.09
N MET A 352 4.68 -10.05 -1.29
CA MET A 352 5.99 -9.45 -1.53
C MET A 352 5.87 -8.09 -2.19
N CYS A 353 6.73 -7.15 -1.80
CA CYS A 353 6.69 -5.78 -2.27
C CYS A 353 7.98 -5.02 -1.95
N THR A 354 8.08 -3.77 -2.39
CA THR A 354 9.22 -2.89 -2.10
C THR A 354 8.91 -1.95 -0.92
N LEU A 355 9.75 -1.98 0.13
CA LEU A 355 9.52 -1.18 1.34
C LEU A 355 9.46 0.34 1.08
N SER A 356 10.19 0.81 0.06
CA SER A 356 10.16 2.19 -0.43
C SER A 356 8.75 2.68 -0.79
N ALA A 357 7.83 1.77 -1.13
CA ALA A 357 6.43 2.07 -1.39
C ALA A 357 5.59 2.03 -0.09
N THR A 358 4.81 3.07 0.17
CA THR A 358 3.88 3.06 1.32
C THR A 358 2.83 1.96 1.22
N GLY A 359 2.43 1.57 0.00
CA GLY A 359 1.52 0.43 -0.22
C GLY A 359 2.05 -0.88 0.34
N CYS A 360 3.36 -1.11 0.23
CA CYS A 360 4.00 -2.28 0.82
C CYS A 360 3.85 -2.30 2.34
N ARG A 361 4.08 -1.16 3.00
CA ARG A 361 3.93 -1.02 4.46
C ARG A 361 2.48 -1.14 4.91
N ILE A 362 1.54 -0.62 4.12
CA ILE A 362 0.10 -0.76 4.36
C ILE A 362 -0.30 -2.24 4.29
N LEU A 363 0.20 -3.00 3.31
CA LEU A 363 -0.10 -4.44 3.21
C LEU A 363 0.31 -5.22 4.45
N ALA A 364 1.48 -4.91 5.04
CA ALA A 364 1.87 -5.50 6.32
C ALA A 364 0.84 -5.22 7.43
N VAL A 365 0.38 -3.96 7.53
CA VAL A 365 -0.65 -3.56 8.50
C VAL A 365 -1.95 -4.30 8.22
N MET A 366 -2.37 -4.44 6.96
CA MET A 366 -3.61 -5.14 6.57
C MET A 366 -3.58 -6.64 6.85
N MET A 367 -2.41 -7.28 6.74
CA MET A 367 -2.21 -8.68 7.10
C MET A 367 -2.15 -8.90 8.62
N GLY A 368 -1.74 -7.89 9.38
CA GLY A 368 -1.61 -7.98 10.84
C GLY A 368 -0.25 -8.51 11.28
N TRP A 369 0.07 -8.35 12.57
CA TRP A 369 1.42 -8.59 13.08
C TRP A 369 1.82 -10.07 13.00
N GLU A 370 0.92 -10.95 13.42
CA GLU A 370 1.16 -12.39 13.49
C GLU A 370 1.44 -12.96 12.09
N GLN A 371 0.61 -12.62 11.10
CA GLN A 371 0.79 -13.10 9.73
C GLN A 371 1.98 -12.39 9.05
N ALA A 372 2.00 -11.06 9.04
CA ALA A 372 3.00 -10.31 8.28
C ALA A 372 4.42 -10.49 8.85
N ILE A 373 4.57 -10.37 10.16
CA ILE A 373 5.88 -10.25 10.83
C ILE A 373 6.29 -11.57 11.48
N GLU A 374 5.46 -12.18 12.33
CA GLU A 374 5.88 -13.39 13.07
C GLU A 374 5.98 -14.63 12.18
N GLN A 375 5.05 -14.77 11.24
CA GLN A 375 5.05 -15.86 10.27
C GLN A 375 5.92 -15.54 9.04
N GLY A 376 6.37 -14.29 8.89
CA GLY A 376 7.17 -13.84 7.76
C GLY A 376 6.40 -13.81 6.44
N ALA A 377 5.07 -13.64 6.49
CA ALA A 377 4.22 -13.72 5.31
C ALA A 377 4.24 -12.45 4.45
N TRP A 378 4.82 -11.37 4.97
CA TRP A 378 5.07 -10.15 4.23
C TRP A 378 6.58 -9.99 4.05
N LYS A 379 7.05 -9.89 2.80
CA LYS A 379 8.49 -9.74 2.50
C LYS A 379 8.81 -8.53 1.65
N ASN A 380 9.87 -7.87 2.08
CA ASN A 380 10.52 -6.81 1.32
C ASN A 380 11.48 -7.41 0.28
N VAL A 381 11.32 -7.04 -0.99
CA VAL A 381 12.27 -7.39 -2.07
C VAL A 381 13.30 -6.29 -2.34
N ASP A 382 13.20 -5.16 -1.64
CA ASP A 382 14.04 -3.96 -1.75
C ASP A 382 15.05 -3.89 -0.58
N GLY A 383 16.09 -4.73 -0.64
CA GLY A 383 17.20 -4.75 0.33
C GLY A 383 16.88 -5.32 1.72
N GLU A 384 17.76 -5.05 2.69
CA GLU A 384 17.73 -5.62 4.07
C GLU A 384 16.86 -4.83 5.06
N TRP A 385 15.97 -3.99 4.54
CA TRP A 385 15.22 -3.07 5.38
C TRP A 385 13.98 -3.76 5.95
N SER A 386 13.81 -3.66 7.26
CA SER A 386 12.63 -4.14 7.98
C SER A 386 11.50 -3.11 7.97
N TRP A 387 10.29 -3.58 8.28
CA TRP A 387 9.11 -2.73 8.37
C TRP A 387 9.33 -1.57 9.35
N ARG A 388 8.86 -0.37 8.95
CA ARG A 388 8.81 0.82 9.82
C ARG A 388 7.47 1.52 9.66
N GLY A 389 6.83 1.78 10.79
CA GLY A 389 5.50 2.39 10.82
C GLY A 389 5.47 3.87 10.49
N ILE A 390 6.53 4.61 10.85
CA ILE A 390 6.54 6.07 10.73
C ILE A 390 7.60 6.52 9.71
N ASP A 391 7.12 7.24 8.70
CA ASP A 391 7.92 7.79 7.60
C ASP A 391 7.58 9.27 7.46
N TRP A 392 8.53 10.08 7.94
CA TRP A 392 8.40 11.53 8.16
C TRP A 392 8.45 12.33 6.88
#